data_AF-A0A0X1T861-F1
#
_entry.id   AF-A0A0X1T861-F1
#
_cell.length_a   1.000
_cell.length_b   1.000
_cell.length_c   1.000
_cell.angle_alpha   90.00
_cell.angle_beta   90.00
_cell.angle_gamma   90.00
#
_symmetry.space_group_name_H-M   'P 1'
#
loop_
_entity.id
_entity.type
_entity.pdbx_description
1 polymer ?
#
loop_
_entity_poly.entity_id
_entity_poly.type
_entity_poly.pdbx_seq_one_letter_code
_entity_poly.pdbx_strand_id
1 'polypeptide(L)'
;MRLLRRWGLSGADEYCGLRPGSKLVMTHKGQSFELAFKHRLLESGPEVYRACDSLQQTISRLYRQAGIKQESSHSGRRSLAAKVLAAIGDVETVQVILGHADLDHSKPYLSVDQGTIRRAFAVALN
;
A
#
# COMPACT_ATOMS: atom_id res chain seq x y z
N MET A 1 15.32 -5.33 7.78
CA MET A 1 14.76 -6.14 8.90
C MET A 1 14.72 -7.64 8.60
N ARG A 2 14.27 -8.12 7.42
CA ARG A 2 14.26 -9.57 7.08
C ARG A 2 15.63 -10.15 6.70
N LEU A 3 16.39 -9.45 5.84
CA LEU A 3 17.74 -9.87 5.46
C LEU A 3 18.66 -10.00 6.68
N LEU A 4 18.62 -9.00 7.58
CA LEU A 4 19.35 -9.01 8.85
C LEU A 4 18.97 -10.19 9.76
N ARG A 5 17.71 -10.63 9.73
CA ARG A 5 17.19 -11.77 10.51
C ARG A 5 17.23 -13.10 9.75
N ARG A 6 17.77 -13.11 8.53
CA ARG A 6 17.89 -14.26 7.64
C ARG A 6 16.55 -14.97 7.37
N TRP A 7 15.45 -14.23 7.30
CA TRP A 7 14.11 -14.79 7.11
C TRP A 7 13.69 -14.91 5.65
N GLY A 8 13.47 -16.15 5.21
CA GLY A 8 12.99 -16.45 3.86
C GLY A 8 14.02 -16.14 2.79
N LEU A 9 15.30 -16.41 3.05
CA LEU A 9 16.38 -16.25 2.07
C LEU A 9 16.38 -17.40 1.05
N SER A 10 16.61 -17.07 -0.22
CA SER A 10 16.72 -18.03 -1.32
C SER A 10 18.14 -18.56 -1.51
N GLY A 11 19.16 -17.77 -1.13
CA GLY A 11 20.57 -18.07 -1.38
C GLY A 11 21.05 -17.70 -2.79
N ALA A 12 20.14 -17.24 -3.66
CA ALA A 12 20.44 -16.65 -4.96
C ALA A 12 20.28 -15.13 -4.90
N ASP A 13 20.91 -14.38 -5.80
CA ASP A 13 20.81 -12.91 -5.82
C ASP A 13 19.45 -12.41 -6.35
N GLU A 14 18.72 -13.29 -7.04
CA GLU A 14 17.36 -13.02 -7.52
C GLU A 14 16.40 -12.64 -6.38
N TYR A 15 15.43 -11.78 -6.69
CA TYR A 15 14.44 -11.26 -5.74
C TYR A 15 15.08 -10.63 -4.48
N CYS A 16 16.22 -9.96 -4.67
CA CYS A 16 17.01 -9.33 -3.61
C CYS A 16 17.42 -10.33 -2.51
N GLY A 17 17.75 -11.58 -2.87
CA GLY A 17 18.13 -12.60 -1.91
C GLY A 17 16.96 -13.31 -1.20
N LEU A 18 15.71 -12.97 -1.54
CA LEU A 18 14.52 -13.52 -0.90
C LEU A 18 13.89 -14.66 -1.71
N ARG A 19 13.25 -15.60 -1.02
CA ARG A 19 12.45 -16.65 -1.66
C ARG A 19 11.23 -16.03 -2.35
N PRO A 20 11.01 -16.30 -3.65
CA PRO A 20 9.87 -15.74 -4.39
C PRO A 20 8.52 -16.10 -3.75
N GLY A 21 8.38 -17.33 -3.28
CA GLY A 21 7.14 -17.82 -2.64
C GLY A 21 6.95 -17.36 -1.19
N SER A 22 7.92 -16.67 -0.59
CA SER A 22 7.78 -16.21 0.80
C SER A 22 6.87 -14.99 0.89
N LYS A 23 6.06 -14.90 1.95
CA LYS A 23 5.24 -13.70 2.19
C LYS A 23 6.17 -12.52 2.46
N LEU A 24 5.89 -11.38 1.80
CA LEU A 24 6.71 -10.17 1.89
C LEU A 24 6.72 -9.60 3.32
N VAL A 25 5.54 -9.44 3.89
CA VAL A 25 5.33 -8.88 5.23
C VAL A 25 5.21 -10.02 6.23
N MET A 26 6.05 -9.98 7.28
CA MET A 26 6.14 -11.03 8.29
C MET A 26 5.91 -10.44 9.69
N THR A 27 5.45 -11.29 10.60
CA THR A 27 5.35 -10.96 12.02
C THR A 27 6.74 -10.80 12.64
N HIS A 28 6.80 -10.31 13.89
CA HIS A 28 8.06 -10.22 14.66
C HIS A 28 8.73 -11.58 14.95
N LYS A 29 8.06 -12.69 14.63
CA LYS A 29 8.60 -14.06 14.72
C LYS A 29 9.04 -14.64 13.37
N GLY A 30 8.90 -13.88 12.28
CA GLY A 30 9.22 -14.36 10.93
C GLY A 30 8.16 -15.26 10.31
N GLN A 31 6.93 -15.24 10.83
CA GLN A 31 5.79 -15.98 10.28
C GLN A 31 4.95 -15.08 9.38
N SER A 32 4.14 -15.67 8.51
CA SER A 32 3.14 -14.93 7.74
C SER A 32 2.03 -14.40 8.65
N PHE A 33 1.46 -13.27 8.27
CA PHE A 33 0.18 -12.82 8.82
C PHE A 33 -0.98 -13.67 8.27
N GLU A 34 -2.00 -13.87 9.10
CA GLU A 34 -3.20 -14.63 8.74
C GLU A 34 -4.40 -13.70 8.53
N LEU A 35 -5.32 -14.14 7.67
CA LEU A 35 -6.57 -13.44 7.38
C LEU A 35 -7.71 -14.11 8.14
N ALA A 36 -8.46 -13.33 8.91
CA ALA A 36 -9.68 -13.77 9.58
C ALA A 36 -10.90 -13.41 8.74
N PHE A 37 -11.93 -14.27 8.78
CA PHE A 37 -13.24 -13.94 8.22
C PHE A 37 -13.94 -12.91 9.11
N LYS A 38 -14.57 -11.93 8.47
CA LYS A 38 -15.37 -10.88 9.10
C LYS A 38 -16.73 -10.88 8.47
N HIS A 39 -17.75 -10.90 9.31
CA HIS A 39 -19.14 -10.82 8.92
C HIS A 39 -19.64 -9.42 9.28
N ARG A 40 -20.20 -8.71 8.30
CA ARG A 40 -20.78 -7.38 8.51
C ARG A 40 -22.19 -7.39 7.95
N LEU A 41 -23.15 -6.93 8.74
CA LEU A 41 -24.47 -6.59 8.21
C LEU A 41 -24.40 -5.18 7.63
N LEU A 42 -24.73 -5.03 6.36
CA LEU A 42 -24.95 -3.75 5.70
C LEU A 42 -26.43 -3.62 5.33
N GLU A 43 -26.86 -2.40 5.00
CA GLU A 43 -28.22 -2.15 4.48
C GLU A 43 -28.47 -2.93 3.17
N SER A 44 -27.43 -3.20 2.39
CA SER A 44 -27.48 -4.02 1.18
C SER A 44 -27.46 -5.54 1.43
N GLY A 45 -27.38 -5.97 2.69
CA GLY A 45 -27.31 -7.38 3.09
C GLY A 45 -26.01 -7.76 3.82
N PRO A 46 -25.88 -9.04 4.23
CA PRO A 46 -24.71 -9.53 4.92
C PRO A 46 -23.51 -9.67 3.96
N GLU A 47 -22.38 -9.09 4.35
CA GLU A 47 -21.12 -9.17 3.63
C GLU A 47 -20.09 -9.94 4.45
N VAL A 48 -19.42 -10.91 3.81
CA VAL A 48 -18.33 -11.67 4.41
C VAL A 48 -17.03 -11.33 3.68
N TYR A 49 -16.07 -10.78 4.40
CA TYR A 49 -14.77 -10.42 3.86
C TYR A 49 -13.64 -10.95 4.72
N ARG A 50 -12.42 -10.95 4.18
CA ARG A 50 -11.21 -11.36 4.88
C ARG A 50 -10.39 -10.14 5.28
N ALA A 51 -10.01 -10.06 6.55
CA ALA A 51 -9.21 -8.96 7.09
C ALA A 51 -8.02 -9.47 7.90
N CYS A 52 -6.92 -8.72 7.89
CA CYS A 52 -5.76 -8.96 8.74
C CYS A 52 -5.65 -7.87 9.81
N ASP A 53 -6.39 -8.03 10.90
CA ASP A 53 -6.43 -7.02 11.97
C ASP A 53 -5.05 -6.84 12.63
N SER A 54 -4.29 -7.93 12.78
CA SER A 54 -2.96 -7.89 13.41
C SER A 54 -1.94 -7.10 12.59
N LEU A 55 -1.98 -7.22 11.26
CA LEU A 55 -1.17 -6.37 10.37
C LEU A 55 -1.63 -4.92 10.43
N GLN A 56 -2.95 -4.68 10.34
CA GLN A 56 -3.51 -3.33 10.39
C GLN A 56 -3.16 -2.61 11.70
N GLN A 57 -3.25 -3.28 12.85
CA GLN A 57 -2.82 -2.76 14.15
C GLN A 57 -1.33 -2.48 14.18
N THR A 58 -0.52 -3.35 13.56
CA THR A 58 0.94 -3.16 13.49
C THR A 58 1.30 -1.90 12.72
N ILE A 59 0.74 -1.68 11.52
CA ILE A 59 1.03 -0.43 10.78
C ILE A 59 0.44 0.79 11.49
N SER A 60 -0.78 0.67 12.06
CA SER A 60 -1.42 1.77 12.80
C SER A 60 -0.55 2.23 13.98
N ARG A 61 0.14 1.31 14.66
CA ARG A 61 1.09 1.63 15.72
C ARG A 61 2.35 2.30 15.18
N LEU A 62 2.90 1.84 14.05
CA LEU A 62 4.05 2.49 13.41
C LEU A 62 3.73 3.94 13.05
N TYR A 63 2.53 4.18 12.52
CA TYR A 63 2.05 5.52 12.19
C TYR A 63 1.95 6.44 13.41
N ARG A 64 1.38 5.95 14.51
CA ARG A 64 1.35 6.68 15.78
C ARG A 64 2.76 6.97 16.32
N GLN A 65 3.68 5.99 16.24
CA GLN A 65 5.07 6.15 16.66
C GLN A 65 5.84 7.17 15.82
N ALA A 66 5.49 7.30 14.53
CA ALA A 66 6.03 8.32 13.64
C ALA A 66 5.37 9.70 13.82
N GLY A 67 4.40 9.84 14.75
CA GLY A 67 3.69 11.10 15.00
C GLY A 67 2.63 11.43 13.95
N ILE A 68 2.25 10.49 13.09
CA ILE A 68 1.25 10.70 12.03
C ILE A 68 -0.16 10.55 12.64
N LYS A 69 -1.00 11.58 12.47
CA LYS A 69 -2.37 11.64 12.99
C LYS A 69 -3.40 11.32 11.89
N GLN A 70 -4.54 10.73 12.27
CA GLN A 70 -5.66 10.38 11.38
C GLN A 70 -5.32 9.45 10.21
N GLU A 71 -4.41 8.50 10.43
CA GLU A 71 -4.00 7.58 9.39
C GLU A 71 -4.76 6.26 9.37
N SER A 72 -5.07 5.81 8.16
CA SER A 72 -5.58 4.48 7.84
C SER A 72 -4.80 3.87 6.67
N SER A 73 -5.01 2.57 6.42
CA SER A 73 -4.49 1.93 5.21
C SER A 73 -4.91 2.65 3.92
N HIS A 74 -6.11 3.25 3.91
CA HIS A 74 -6.62 3.97 2.74
C HIS A 74 -5.87 5.29 2.50
N SER A 75 -5.65 6.10 3.54
CA SER A 75 -4.87 7.35 3.42
C SER A 75 -3.39 7.07 3.10
N GLY A 76 -2.84 5.97 3.62
CA GLY A 76 -1.50 5.50 3.27
C GLY A 76 -1.38 5.12 1.80
N ARG A 77 -2.34 4.33 1.26
CA ARG A 77 -2.39 3.99 -0.18
C ARG A 77 -2.53 5.21 -1.08
N ARG A 78 -3.33 6.20 -0.67
CA ARG A 78 -3.45 7.48 -1.37
C ARG A 78 -2.14 8.26 -1.40
N SER A 79 -1.46 8.33 -0.27
CA SER A 79 -0.17 9.00 -0.18
C SER A 79 0.90 8.31 -1.02
N LEU A 80 0.89 6.97 -1.08
CA LEU A 80 1.74 6.19 -1.97
C LEU A 80 1.47 6.53 -3.45
N ALA A 81 0.19 6.45 -3.86
CA ALA A 81 -0.22 6.75 -5.23
C ALA A 81 0.25 8.13 -5.70
N ALA A 82 0.00 9.17 -4.90
CA ALA A 82 0.39 10.53 -5.21
C ALA A 82 1.92 10.68 -5.33
N LYS A 83 2.69 10.04 -4.45
CA LYS A 83 4.17 10.08 -4.49
C LYS A 83 4.75 9.34 -5.70
N VAL A 84 4.22 8.17 -6.02
CA VAL A 84 4.67 7.39 -7.19
C VAL A 84 4.34 8.14 -8.48
N LEU A 85 3.13 8.70 -8.58
CA LEU A 85 2.75 9.52 -9.72
C LEU A 85 3.65 10.74 -9.87
N ALA A 86 3.95 11.44 -8.77
CA ALA A 86 4.85 12.59 -8.81
C ALA A 86 6.30 12.22 -9.21
N ALA A 87 6.74 11.00 -8.91
CA ALA A 87 8.10 10.54 -9.22
C ALA A 87 8.24 9.99 -10.65
N ILE A 88 7.23 9.29 -11.17
CA ILE A 88 7.30 8.57 -12.45
C ILE A 88 6.53 9.29 -13.56
N GLY A 89 5.47 10.03 -13.21
CA GLY A 89 4.58 10.69 -14.17
C GLY A 89 3.64 9.74 -14.93
N ASP A 90 3.74 8.43 -14.69
CA ASP A 90 2.93 7.42 -15.37
C ASP A 90 1.79 6.88 -14.47
N VAL A 91 0.56 7.11 -14.92
CA VAL A 91 -0.66 6.68 -14.24
C VAL A 91 -0.86 5.16 -14.36
N GLU A 92 -0.45 4.53 -15.46
CA GLU A 92 -0.63 3.10 -15.67
C GLU A 92 0.25 2.31 -14.69
N THR A 93 1.51 2.70 -14.54
CA THR A 93 2.41 2.12 -13.52
C THR A 93 1.85 2.29 -12.09
N VAL A 94 1.29 3.46 -11.77
CA VAL A 94 0.65 3.69 -10.45
C VAL A 94 -0.52 2.73 -10.23
N GLN A 95 -1.33 2.46 -11.25
CA GLN A 95 -2.46 1.53 -11.16
C GLN A 95 -1.99 0.10 -10.89
N VAL A 96 -0.97 -0.36 -11.61
CA VAL A 96 -0.35 -1.68 -11.40
C VAL A 96 0.15 -1.82 -9.97
N ILE A 97 0.85 -0.80 -9.46
CA ILE A 97 1.38 -0.80 -8.08
C ILE A 97 0.28 -0.85 -7.02
N LEU A 98 -0.85 -0.17 -7.26
CA LEU A 98 -1.97 -0.16 -6.32
C LEU A 98 -2.83 -1.44 -6.40
N GLY A 99 -2.65 -2.25 -7.45
CA GLY A 99 -3.36 -3.51 -7.65
C GLY A 99 -4.86 -3.34 -7.89
N HIS A 100 -5.29 -2.21 -8.48
CA HIS A 100 -6.68 -2.05 -8.91
C HIS A 100 -6.86 -2.75 -10.25
N ALA A 101 -7.72 -3.77 -10.30
CA ALA A 101 -8.18 -4.38 -11.54
C ALA A 101 -9.24 -3.51 -12.26
N ASP A 102 -9.68 -2.41 -11.66
CA ASP A 102 -10.76 -1.58 -12.20
C ASP A 102 -10.47 -0.07 -12.05
N LEU A 103 -10.59 0.65 -13.17
CA LEU A 103 -10.17 2.05 -13.38
C LEU A 103 -11.03 3.06 -12.59
N ASP A 104 -12.24 2.67 -12.18
CA ASP A 104 -13.25 3.61 -11.69
C ASP A 104 -12.97 4.22 -10.31
N HIS A 105 -12.07 3.62 -9.52
CA HIS A 105 -11.75 4.08 -8.17
C HIS A 105 -10.37 4.78 -8.05
N SER A 106 -9.68 5.02 -9.17
CA SER A 106 -8.37 5.68 -9.20
C SER A 106 -8.46 7.20 -8.98
N LYS A 107 -9.57 7.83 -9.39
CA LYS A 107 -9.84 9.28 -9.27
C LYS A 107 -9.61 9.86 -7.86
N PRO A 108 -10.09 9.26 -6.76
CA PRO A 108 -9.83 9.80 -5.41
C PRO A 108 -8.35 9.72 -4.97
N TYR A 109 -7.54 8.86 -5.59
CA TYR A 109 -6.12 8.75 -5.28
C TYR A 109 -5.26 9.78 -6.02
N LEU A 110 -5.80 10.40 -7.07
CA LEU A 110 -5.18 11.42 -7.91
C LEU A 110 -5.47 12.84 -7.42
N SER A 111 -5.63 13.07 -6.12
CA SER A 111 -5.61 14.46 -5.63
C SER A 111 -4.19 14.99 -5.76
N VAL A 112 -3.85 15.43 -6.96
CA VAL A 112 -2.60 16.09 -7.28
C VAL A 112 -2.59 17.40 -6.51
N ASP A 113 -1.49 17.66 -5.82
CA ASP A 113 -1.25 18.94 -5.16
C ASP A 113 -1.46 20.08 -6.17
N GLN A 114 -2.21 21.12 -5.77
CA GLN A 114 -2.49 22.28 -6.62
C GLN A 114 -1.20 22.95 -7.12
N GLY A 115 -0.11 22.89 -6.33
CA GLY A 115 1.21 23.35 -6.76
C GLY A 115 1.79 22.54 -7.92
N THR A 116 1.60 21.22 -7.92
CA THR A 116 2.01 20.34 -9.04
C THR A 116 1.18 20.59 -10.30
N ILE A 117 -0.13 20.82 -10.17
CA ILE A 117 -0.99 21.20 -11.30
C ILE A 117 -0.51 22.54 -11.90
N ARG A 118 -0.28 23.55 -11.05
CA ARG A 118 0.20 24.87 -11.51
C ARG A 118 1.54 24.80 -12.23
N ARG A 119 2.48 23.99 -11.75
CA ARG A 119 3.78 23.79 -12.43
C ARG A 119 3.62 23.10 -13.79
N ALA A 120 2.77 22.08 -13.89
CA ALA A 120 2.52 21.39 -15.15
C ALA A 120 1.91 22.34 -16.21
N PHE A 121 0.94 23.18 -15.82
CA PHE A 121 0.36 24.19 -16.72
C PHE A 121 1.32 25.31 -17.09
N ALA A 122 2.22 25.73 -16.19
CA ALA A 122 3.23 26.73 -16.51
C ALA A 122 4.27 26.24 -17.54
N VAL A 123 4.54 24.93 -17.59
CA VAL A 123 5.44 24.33 -18.59
C VAL A 123 4.76 24.17 -19.96
N ALA A 124 3.45 23.94 -20.00
CA ALA A 124 2.69 23.74 -21.24
C ALA A 124 2.28 25.04 -21.97
N LEU A 125 2.49 26.21 -21.35
CA LEU A 125 2.19 27.53 -21.90
C LEU A 125 3.44 28.30 -22.38
N ASN A 126 4.61 27.66 -22.31
CA ASN A 126 5.85 28.09 -22.99
C ASN A 126 6.08 27.22 -24.23
#